data_AF-A0A7X7RLQ8-F1
#
_entry.id   AF-A0A7X7RLQ8-F1
#
_cell.length_a   1.000
_cell.length_b   1.000
_cell.length_c   1.000
_cell.angle_alpha   90.00
_cell.angle_beta   90.00
_cell.angle_gamma   90.00
#
_symmetry.space_group_name_H-M   'P 1'
#
loop_
_entity.id
_entity.type
_entity.pdbx_description
1 polymer ?
#
loop_
_entity_poly.entity_id
_entity_poly.type
_entity_poly.pdbx_seq_one_letter_code
_entity_poly.pdbx_strand_id
1 'polypeptide(L)'
;VGLVALAIILNALAYKKRVASDTGCSQGGGAGLGIAISVIAGLLMGAGFFGLVSKGMVKDFADPEAGLMTPYTALVVFAVGLFISNFLWNTIVSLKPVRGEPVPPSSYFSLGSPRLHAVGILGGTIWNIGMALSLIASGKAGTAVSYGLGQGATLVAALWGILIWKEFKGAPKAAHRLNAAMFILFVAGLALIIRAGA
;
A
#
# COMPACT_ATOMS: atom_id res chain seq x y z
N VAL A 1 -3.70 -14.71 9.64
CA VAL A 1 -3.32 -13.29 9.85
C VAL A 1 -2.25 -13.06 10.92
N GLY A 2 -2.22 -13.81 12.04
CA GLY A 2 -1.23 -13.61 13.11
C GLY A 2 0.24 -13.66 12.67
N LEU A 3 0.61 -14.57 11.75
CA LEU A 3 1.98 -14.65 11.21
C LEU A 3 2.37 -13.39 10.40
N VAL A 4 1.42 -12.82 9.65
CA VAL A 4 1.64 -11.59 8.87
C VAL A 4 1.82 -10.40 9.83
N ALA A 5 1.01 -10.31 10.88
CA ALA A 5 1.16 -9.27 11.91
C ALA A 5 2.53 -9.37 12.61
N LEU A 6 2.96 -10.58 12.98
CA LEU A 6 4.27 -10.80 13.56
C LEU A 6 5.40 -10.41 12.59
N ALA A 7 5.28 -10.74 11.31
CA ALA A 7 6.24 -10.34 10.30
C ALA A 7 6.38 -8.80 10.21
N ILE A 8 5.28 -8.06 10.22
CA ILE A 8 5.29 -6.59 10.22
C ILE A 8 6.02 -6.05 11.46
N ILE A 9 5.80 -6.64 12.64
CA ILE A 9 6.52 -6.27 13.87
C ILE A 9 8.02 -6.53 13.74
N LEU A 10 8.43 -7.70 13.22
CA LEU A 10 9.84 -8.00 13.00
C LEU A 10 10.50 -7.02 12.04
N ASN A 11 9.80 -6.60 10.98
CA ASN A 11 10.28 -5.56 10.07
C ASN A 11 10.52 -4.23 10.80
N ALA A 12 9.54 -3.79 11.59
CA ALA A 12 9.65 -2.55 12.38
C ALA A 12 10.83 -2.60 13.36
N LEU A 13 11.07 -3.75 14.00
CA LEU A 13 12.21 -3.97 14.88
C LEU A 13 13.54 -4.00 14.12
N ALA A 14 13.58 -4.58 12.91
CA ALA A 14 14.75 -4.57 12.04
C ALA A 14 15.12 -3.13 11.65
N TYR A 15 14.12 -2.34 11.25
CA TYR A 15 14.29 -0.94 10.91
C TYR A 15 14.76 -0.10 12.10
N LYS A 16 14.16 -0.31 13.29
CA LYS A 16 14.62 0.34 14.53
C LYS A 16 16.09 0.04 14.82
N LYS A 17 16.53 -1.21 14.62
CA LYS A 17 17.94 -1.59 14.81
C LYS A 17 18.86 -0.98 13.75
N ARG A 18 18.40 -0.87 12.50
CA ARG A 18 19.15 -0.18 11.41
C ARG A 18 19.34 1.30 11.71
N VAL A 19 18.27 2.00 12.12
CA VAL A 19 18.35 3.43 12.46
C VAL A 19 19.22 3.65 13.71
N ALA A 20 19.09 2.81 14.73
CA ALA A 20 19.91 2.91 15.95
C ALA A 20 21.42 2.66 15.70
N SER A 21 21.77 1.97 14.62
CA SER A 21 23.17 1.78 14.19
C SER A 21 23.69 2.88 13.27
N ASP A 22 22.83 3.77 12.80
CA ASP A 22 23.17 4.91 11.96
C ASP A 22 23.43 6.13 12.88
N THR A 23 24.70 6.39 13.22
CA THR A 23 25.12 7.44 14.18
C THR A 23 24.74 8.87 13.78
N GLY A 24 24.23 9.08 12.55
CA GLY A 24 23.79 10.39 12.04
C GLY A 24 22.27 10.63 12.04
N CYS A 25 21.44 9.63 12.37
CA CYS A 25 19.97 9.79 12.40
C CYS A 25 19.45 9.92 13.83
N SER A 26 19.41 11.14 14.36
CA SER A 26 18.56 11.42 15.51
C SER A 26 17.09 11.19 15.10
N GLN A 27 16.35 10.44 15.93
CA GLN A 27 14.90 10.29 15.77
C GLN A 27 14.24 11.67 15.99
N GLY A 28 14.16 12.47 14.92
CA GLY A 28 13.50 13.77 14.95
C GLY A 28 12.02 13.64 15.37
N GLY A 29 11.60 14.47 16.32
CA GLY A 29 10.27 14.46 16.95
C GLY A 29 9.12 14.47 15.94
N GLY A 30 8.19 13.51 16.07
CA GLY A 30 7.02 13.31 15.18
C GLY A 30 6.84 11.88 14.64
N ALA A 31 7.67 10.92 15.08
CA ALA A 31 7.46 9.50 14.79
C ALA A 31 6.10 8.98 15.31
N GLY A 32 5.66 9.46 16.48
CA GLY A 32 4.35 9.08 17.05
C GLY A 32 3.17 9.50 16.18
N LEU A 33 3.23 10.71 15.60
CA LEU A 33 2.19 11.20 14.68
C LEU A 33 2.16 10.38 13.39
N GLY A 34 3.33 10.07 12.81
CA GLY A 34 3.42 9.22 11.63
C GLY A 34 2.86 7.81 11.86
N ILE A 35 3.15 7.21 13.03
CA ILE A 35 2.58 5.92 13.43
C ILE A 35 1.06 6.02 13.56
N ALA A 36 0.55 7.06 14.25
CA ALA A 36 -0.89 7.26 14.43
C ALA A 36 -1.62 7.41 13.09
N ILE A 37 -1.10 8.25 12.18
CA ILE A 37 -1.65 8.42 10.82
C ILE A 37 -1.65 7.09 10.07
N SER A 38 -0.57 6.31 10.14
CA SER A 38 -0.45 5.01 9.47
C SER A 38 -1.47 3.99 9.99
N VAL A 39 -1.68 3.95 11.31
CA VAL A 39 -2.68 3.06 11.94
C VAL A 39 -4.09 3.46 11.52
N ILE A 40 -4.42 4.75 11.57
CA ILE A 40 -5.75 5.25 11.14
C ILE A 40 -5.98 4.95 9.66
N ALA A 41 -5.01 5.23 8.80
CA ALA A 41 -5.11 4.92 7.37
C ALA A 41 -5.30 3.42 7.12
N GLY A 42 -4.55 2.56 7.83
CA GLY A 42 -4.70 1.12 7.75
C GLY A 42 -6.06 0.61 8.22
N LEU A 43 -6.61 1.18 9.30
CA LEU A 43 -7.96 0.85 9.78
C LEU A 43 -9.04 1.28 8.80
N LEU A 44 -8.95 2.50 8.24
CA LEU A 44 -9.89 2.99 7.23
C LEU A 44 -9.87 2.10 5.97
N MET A 45 -8.66 1.73 5.50
CA MET A 45 -8.49 0.86 4.35
C MET A 45 -8.99 -0.57 4.62
N GLY A 46 -8.66 -1.14 5.78
CA GLY A 46 -9.00 -2.52 6.13
C GLY A 46 -10.45 -2.74 6.56
N ALA A 47 -11.06 -1.78 7.28
CA ALA A 47 -12.42 -1.94 7.81
C ALA A 47 -13.52 -1.58 6.80
N GLY A 48 -13.25 -0.64 5.88
CA GLY A 48 -14.29 -0.06 5.04
C GLY A 48 -14.14 -0.32 3.54
N PHE A 49 -12.94 -0.15 2.99
CA PHE A 49 -12.77 0.04 1.54
C PHE A 49 -13.29 -1.14 0.70
N PHE A 50 -12.74 -2.34 0.88
CA PHE A 50 -13.08 -3.47 0.02
C PHE A 50 -14.51 -3.98 0.24
N GLY A 51 -15.01 -3.90 1.48
CA GLY A 51 -16.39 -4.27 1.80
C GLY A 51 -17.41 -3.31 1.18
N LEU A 52 -17.15 -2.01 1.18
CA LEU A 52 -18.01 -1.01 0.55
C LEU A 52 -18.00 -1.14 -0.98
N VAL A 53 -16.81 -1.34 -1.57
CA VAL A 53 -16.68 -1.56 -3.02
C VAL A 53 -17.42 -2.83 -3.45
N SER A 54 -17.26 -3.93 -2.72
CA SER A 54 -17.93 -5.20 -3.01
C SER A 54 -19.46 -5.11 -2.95
N LYS A 55 -20.04 -4.24 -2.10
CA LYS A 55 -21.50 -4.04 -2.04
C LYS A 55 -22.05 -3.36 -3.29
N GLY A 56 -21.25 -2.53 -3.95
CA GLY A 56 -21.62 -1.84 -5.19
C GLY A 56 -21.32 -2.64 -6.45
N MET A 57 -20.77 -3.86 -6.32
CA MET A 57 -20.35 -4.69 -7.45
C MET A 57 -21.21 -5.95 -7.60
N VAL A 58 -21.44 -6.34 -8.84
CA VAL A 58 -22.10 -7.62 -9.16
C VAL A 58 -21.27 -8.80 -8.65
N LYS A 59 -21.95 -9.86 -8.20
CA LYS A 59 -21.30 -11.09 -7.73
C LYS A 59 -21.12 -12.11 -8.85
N ASP A 60 -22.08 -12.17 -9.76
CA ASP A 60 -21.99 -12.94 -10.99
C ASP A 60 -21.67 -12.00 -12.16
N PHE A 61 -20.61 -12.32 -12.90
CA PHE A 61 -20.21 -11.54 -14.08
C PHE A 61 -20.94 -11.99 -15.35
N ALA A 62 -21.53 -13.19 -15.35
CA ALA A 62 -22.28 -13.73 -16.48
C ALA A 62 -23.72 -13.18 -16.53
N ASP A 63 -24.32 -12.90 -15.37
CA ASP A 63 -25.65 -12.31 -15.24
C ASP A 63 -25.62 -11.08 -14.31
N PRO A 64 -25.25 -9.89 -14.83
CA PRO A 64 -25.08 -8.70 -14.00
C PRO A 64 -26.44 -8.16 -13.50
N GLU A 65 -26.61 -8.17 -12.19
CA GLU A 65 -27.79 -7.59 -11.51
C GLU A 65 -27.97 -6.10 -11.83
N ALA A 66 -29.19 -5.70 -12.15
CA ALA A 66 -29.53 -4.31 -12.44
C ALA A 66 -29.25 -3.40 -11.22
N GLY A 67 -28.55 -2.28 -11.45
CA GLY A 67 -28.21 -1.31 -10.41
C GLY A 67 -26.85 -1.56 -9.72
N LEU A 68 -26.16 -2.66 -10.03
CA LEU A 68 -24.80 -2.94 -9.56
C LEU A 68 -23.76 -2.75 -10.67
N MET A 69 -22.52 -2.48 -10.27
CA MET A 69 -21.42 -2.23 -11.22
C MET A 69 -20.67 -3.52 -11.56
N THR A 70 -20.34 -3.69 -12.84
CA THR A 70 -19.33 -4.68 -13.25
C THR A 70 -17.94 -4.25 -12.79
N PRO A 71 -16.94 -5.16 -12.72
CA PRO A 71 -15.56 -4.79 -12.38
C PRO A 71 -15.00 -3.66 -13.25
N TYR A 72 -15.40 -3.60 -14.52
CA TYR A 72 -14.95 -2.58 -15.46
C TYR A 72 -15.54 -1.20 -15.15
N THR A 73 -16.85 -1.13 -14.89
CA THR A 73 -17.51 0.13 -14.51
C THR A 73 -17.04 0.60 -13.13
N ALA A 74 -16.91 -0.32 -12.17
CA ALA A 74 -16.40 -0.03 -10.84
C ALA A 74 -14.99 0.55 -10.89
N LEU A 75 -14.12 0.03 -11.77
CA LEU A 75 -12.76 0.54 -11.96
C LEU A 75 -12.75 1.99 -12.47
N VAL A 76 -13.62 2.33 -13.43
CA VAL A 76 -13.72 3.71 -13.96
C VAL A 76 -14.23 4.67 -12.89
N VAL A 77 -15.31 4.32 -12.19
CA VAL A 77 -15.86 5.14 -11.09
C VAL A 77 -14.82 5.32 -9.99
N PHE A 78 -14.09 4.25 -9.66
CA PHE A 78 -13.01 4.31 -8.69
C PHE A 78 -11.86 5.21 -9.15
N ALA A 79 -11.45 5.16 -10.41
CA ALA A 79 -10.42 6.03 -10.97
C ALA A 79 -10.82 7.51 -10.93
N VAL A 80 -12.09 7.84 -11.22
CA VAL A 80 -12.63 9.21 -11.09
C VAL A 80 -12.60 9.66 -9.63
N GLY A 81 -13.02 8.79 -8.70
CA GLY A 81 -12.94 9.07 -7.26
C GLY A 81 -11.50 9.32 -6.79
N LEU A 82 -10.54 8.51 -7.25
CA LEU A 82 -9.12 8.71 -6.99
C LEU A 82 -8.62 10.03 -7.55
N PHE A 83 -8.99 10.38 -8.79
CA PHE A 83 -8.60 11.64 -9.40
C PHE A 83 -9.09 12.84 -8.59
N ILE A 84 -10.39 12.91 -8.28
CA ILE A 84 -10.99 14.01 -7.52
C ILE A 84 -10.39 14.08 -6.11
N SER A 85 -10.31 12.94 -5.41
CA SER A 85 -9.77 12.87 -4.05
C SER A 85 -8.31 13.26 -3.99
N ASN A 86 -7.50 12.90 -5.00
CA ASN A 86 -6.10 13.26 -5.04
C ASN A 86 -5.94 14.77 -5.26
N PHE A 87 -6.74 15.40 -6.12
CA PHE A 87 -6.73 16.87 -6.23
C PHE A 87 -7.09 17.55 -4.92
N LEU A 88 -8.10 17.07 -4.19
CA LEU A 88 -8.52 17.64 -2.91
C LEU A 88 -7.45 17.45 -1.82
N TRP A 89 -7.11 16.20 -1.51
CA TRP A 89 -6.22 15.87 -0.39
C TRP A 89 -4.79 16.28 -0.65
N ASN A 90 -4.28 16.09 -1.87
CA ASN A 90 -2.91 16.50 -2.18
C ASN A 90 -2.76 18.03 -2.08
N THR A 91 -3.77 18.79 -2.47
CA THR A 91 -3.76 20.26 -2.31
C THR A 91 -3.78 20.65 -0.82
N ILE A 92 -4.65 20.04 -0.02
CA ILE A 92 -4.72 20.31 1.43
C ILE A 92 -3.38 19.99 2.10
N VAL A 93 -2.80 18.82 1.83
CA VAL A 93 -1.54 18.37 2.43
C VAL A 93 -0.35 19.20 1.92
N SER A 94 -0.37 19.67 0.68
CA SER A 94 0.67 20.56 0.15
C SER A 94 0.61 21.94 0.81
N LEU A 95 -0.58 22.49 1.04
CA LEU A 95 -0.77 23.80 1.67
C LEU A 95 -0.57 23.77 3.20
N LYS A 96 -0.90 22.65 3.85
CA LYS A 96 -0.77 22.45 5.29
C LYS A 96 -0.03 21.13 5.56
N PRO A 97 1.29 21.07 5.26
CA PRO A 97 2.05 19.85 5.42
C PRO A 97 2.21 19.48 6.89
N VAL A 98 2.21 18.17 7.15
CA VAL A 98 2.46 17.63 8.51
C VAL A 98 3.89 17.94 8.98
N ARG A 99 4.83 18.04 8.03
CA ARG A 99 6.22 18.45 8.23
C ARG A 99 6.75 19.14 6.98
N GLY A 100 7.62 20.13 7.17
CA GLY A 100 8.25 20.90 6.08
C GLY A 100 7.49 22.17 5.73
N GLU A 101 7.94 22.85 4.69
CA GLU A 101 7.36 24.11 4.23
C GLU A 101 6.14 23.89 3.32
N PRO A 102 5.11 24.75 3.39
CA PRO A 102 3.98 24.72 2.47
C PRO A 102 4.43 24.81 1.00
N VAL A 103 3.86 23.94 0.17
CA VAL A 103 4.14 23.90 -1.27
C VAL A 103 2.97 24.57 -2.00
N PRO A 104 3.18 25.70 -2.70
CA PRO A 104 2.12 26.35 -3.44
C PRO A 104 1.73 25.51 -4.67
N PRO A 105 0.45 25.50 -5.08
CA PRO A 105 -0.02 24.74 -6.24
C PRO A 105 0.70 25.08 -7.55
N SER A 106 1.23 26.30 -7.68
CA SER A 106 2.05 26.73 -8.82
C SER A 106 3.30 25.87 -9.02
N SER A 107 3.82 25.26 -7.95
CA SER A 107 4.97 24.35 -7.99
C SER A 107 4.74 23.13 -8.87
N TYR A 108 3.48 22.70 -9.03
CA TYR A 108 3.13 21.60 -9.92
C TYR A 108 3.54 21.89 -11.37
N PHE A 109 3.41 23.14 -11.80
CA PHE A 109 3.72 23.56 -13.16
C PHE A 109 5.14 24.10 -13.31
N SER A 110 5.70 24.74 -12.28
CA SER A 110 7.05 25.32 -12.36
C SER A 110 8.16 24.29 -12.14
N LEU A 111 7.94 23.30 -11.26
CA LEU A 111 8.90 22.21 -10.99
C LEU A 111 8.56 20.93 -11.78
N GLY A 112 7.36 20.86 -12.34
CA GLY A 112 6.91 19.75 -13.17
C GLY A 112 7.67 19.70 -14.50
N SER A 113 8.12 18.51 -14.88
CA SER A 113 8.61 18.26 -16.25
C SER A 113 7.75 17.18 -16.91
N PRO A 114 7.61 17.17 -18.24
CA PRO A 114 6.87 16.12 -18.96
C PRO A 114 7.38 14.72 -18.59
N ARG A 115 8.69 14.56 -18.37
CA ARG A 115 9.29 13.30 -17.91
C ARG A 115 8.82 12.91 -16.52
N LEU A 116 8.75 13.86 -15.58
CA LEU A 116 8.26 13.59 -14.22
C LEU A 116 6.79 13.18 -14.23
N HIS A 117 5.96 13.87 -15.02
CA HIS A 117 4.56 13.50 -15.20
C HIS A 117 4.41 12.12 -15.85
N ALA A 118 5.25 11.80 -16.86
CA ALA A 118 5.23 10.49 -17.51
C ALA A 118 5.56 9.34 -16.54
N VAL A 119 6.52 9.54 -15.62
CA VAL A 119 6.82 8.56 -14.56
C VAL A 119 5.63 8.38 -13.63
N GLY A 120 4.95 9.47 -13.25
CA GLY A 120 3.73 9.42 -12.44
C GLY A 120 2.58 8.68 -13.14
N ILE A 121 2.35 8.96 -14.42
CA ILE A 121 1.36 8.28 -15.25
C ILE A 121 1.68 6.78 -15.33
N LEU A 122 2.93 6.41 -15.61
CA LEU A 122 3.35 5.02 -15.68
C LEU A 122 3.11 4.28 -14.35
N GLY A 123 3.48 4.89 -13.23
CA GLY A 123 3.22 4.34 -11.90
C GLY A 123 1.73 4.14 -11.63
N GLY A 124 0.91 5.14 -11.97
CA GLY A 124 -0.55 5.07 -11.88
C GLY A 124 -1.16 3.99 -12.76
N THR A 125 -0.67 3.84 -14.00
CA THR A 125 -1.10 2.79 -14.92
C THR A 125 -0.78 1.40 -14.39
N ILE A 126 0.45 1.17 -13.92
CA ILE A 126 0.86 -0.13 -13.33
C ILE A 126 -0.04 -0.47 -12.13
N TRP A 127 -0.27 0.51 -11.25
CA TRP A 127 -1.13 0.31 -10.08
C TRP A 127 -2.58 0.00 -10.47
N ASN A 128 -3.13 0.72 -11.45
CA ASN A 128 -4.51 0.53 -11.89
C ASN A 128 -4.72 -0.82 -12.60
N ILE A 129 -3.72 -1.30 -13.35
CA ILE A 129 -3.72 -2.66 -13.91
C ILE A 129 -3.75 -3.70 -12.79
N GLY A 130 -2.93 -3.52 -11.74
CA GLY A 130 -2.96 -4.39 -10.56
C GLY A 130 -4.33 -4.40 -9.87
N MET A 131 -4.97 -3.23 -9.75
CA MET A 131 -6.31 -3.11 -9.20
C MET A 131 -7.36 -3.82 -10.07
N ALA A 132 -7.30 -3.66 -11.39
CA ALA A 132 -8.20 -4.33 -12.32
C ALA A 132 -8.11 -5.86 -12.21
N LEU A 133 -6.88 -6.41 -12.19
CA LEU A 133 -6.64 -7.84 -12.00
C LEU A 133 -7.15 -8.34 -10.65
N SER A 134 -6.99 -7.54 -9.59
CA SER A 134 -7.51 -7.84 -8.25
C SER A 134 -9.04 -7.93 -8.22
N LEU A 135 -9.74 -6.99 -8.86
CA LEU A 135 -11.20 -7.01 -8.96
C LEU A 135 -11.70 -8.23 -9.76
N ILE A 136 -11.05 -8.57 -10.87
CA ILE A 136 -11.40 -9.75 -11.66
C ILE A 136 -11.18 -11.04 -10.87
N ALA A 137 -10.05 -11.15 -10.17
CA ALA A 137 -9.75 -12.31 -9.31
C ALA A 137 -10.76 -12.44 -8.16
N SER A 138 -11.29 -11.33 -7.65
CA SER A 138 -12.28 -11.32 -6.56
C SER A 138 -13.59 -12.02 -6.88
N GLY A 139 -13.99 -12.08 -8.16
CA GLY A 139 -15.17 -12.85 -8.58
C GLY A 139 -14.98 -14.36 -8.45
N LYS A 140 -13.74 -14.87 -8.51
CA LYS A 140 -13.45 -16.32 -8.41
C LYS A 140 -12.95 -16.75 -7.04
N ALA A 141 -12.03 -15.99 -6.44
CA ALA A 141 -11.41 -16.36 -5.16
C ALA A 141 -12.17 -15.79 -3.94
N GLY A 142 -13.21 -15.00 -4.16
CA GLY A 142 -13.84 -14.20 -3.12
C GLY A 142 -13.01 -12.98 -2.75
N THR A 143 -13.68 -12.01 -2.12
CA THR A 143 -13.11 -10.69 -1.81
C THR A 143 -12.01 -10.76 -0.75
N ALA A 144 -12.17 -11.58 0.28
CA ALA A 144 -11.20 -11.73 1.37
C ALA A 144 -9.86 -12.33 0.89
N VAL A 145 -9.91 -13.36 0.03
CA VAL A 145 -8.70 -14.01 -0.51
C VAL A 145 -8.01 -13.11 -1.51
N SER A 146 -8.75 -12.41 -2.36
CA SER A 146 -8.18 -11.49 -3.34
C SER A 146 -7.49 -10.29 -2.68
N TYR A 147 -8.06 -9.77 -1.58
CA TYR A 147 -7.39 -8.74 -0.78
C TYR A 147 -6.17 -9.28 -0.04
N GLY A 148 -6.25 -10.53 0.47
CA GLY A 148 -5.10 -11.24 1.04
C GLY A 148 -3.97 -11.46 0.04
N LEU A 149 -4.29 -11.80 -1.22
CA LEU A 149 -3.33 -11.87 -2.34
C LEU A 149 -2.70 -10.51 -2.63
N GLY A 150 -3.45 -9.42 -2.50
CA GLY A 150 -2.94 -8.05 -2.60
C GLY A 150 -1.81 -7.75 -1.60
N GLN A 151 -1.77 -8.42 -0.45
CA GLN A 151 -0.66 -8.30 0.52
C GLN A 151 0.67 -8.88 0.00
N GLY A 152 0.65 -9.66 -1.09
CA GLY A 152 1.86 -10.03 -1.82
C GLY A 152 2.65 -8.81 -2.32
N ALA A 153 1.98 -7.68 -2.60
CA ALA A 153 2.68 -6.43 -2.97
C ALA A 153 3.61 -5.94 -1.85
N THR A 154 3.21 -6.08 -0.59
CA THR A 154 4.03 -5.72 0.59
C THR A 154 5.30 -6.56 0.66
N LEU A 155 5.20 -7.85 0.33
CA LEU A 155 6.35 -8.77 0.26
C LEU A 155 7.32 -8.36 -0.86
N VAL A 156 6.79 -8.08 -2.05
CA VAL A 156 7.59 -7.63 -3.21
C VAL A 156 8.29 -6.31 -2.90
N ALA A 157 7.58 -5.35 -2.29
CA ALA A 157 8.16 -4.07 -1.87
C ALA A 157 9.31 -4.26 -0.86
N ALA A 158 9.14 -5.14 0.13
CA ALA A 158 10.20 -5.44 1.09
C ALA A 158 11.43 -6.09 0.43
N LEU A 159 11.23 -7.01 -0.53
CA LEU A 159 12.32 -7.60 -1.32
C LEU A 159 13.04 -6.53 -2.13
N TRP A 160 12.30 -5.62 -2.77
CA TRP A 160 12.87 -4.53 -3.54
C TRP A 160 13.75 -3.60 -2.69
N GLY A 161 13.28 -3.21 -1.50
CA GLY A 161 14.04 -2.38 -0.56
C GLY A 161 15.34 -3.04 -0.08
N ILE A 162 15.30 -4.34 0.21
CA ILE A 162 16.46 -5.07 0.71
C ILE A 162 17.46 -5.39 -0.41
N LEU A 163 17.00 -5.82 -1.58
CA LEU A 163 17.86 -6.33 -2.66
C LEU A 163 18.32 -5.23 -3.63
N ILE A 164 17.40 -4.36 -4.05
CA ILE A 164 17.67 -3.33 -5.07
C ILE A 164 18.18 -2.06 -4.42
N TRP A 165 17.42 -1.50 -3.47
CA TRP A 165 17.83 -0.27 -2.75
C TRP A 165 18.90 -0.52 -1.69
N LYS A 166 19.11 -1.79 -1.30
CA LYS A 166 20.13 -2.19 -0.30
C LYS A 166 20.00 -1.39 0.99
N GLU A 167 18.77 -1.16 1.44
CA GLU A 167 18.44 -0.30 2.60
C GLU A 167 19.07 -0.76 3.92
N PHE A 168 19.46 -2.04 4.01
CA PHE A 168 20.10 -2.64 5.17
C PHE A 168 21.63 -2.79 5.00
N LYS A 169 22.23 -2.17 3.98
CA LYS A 169 23.69 -2.17 3.82
C LYS A 169 24.33 -1.49 5.03
N GLY A 170 25.18 -2.21 5.76
CA GLY A 170 25.83 -1.72 6.98
C GLY A 170 25.03 -1.92 8.27
N ALA A 171 23.81 -2.48 8.18
CA ALA A 171 23.01 -2.80 9.36
C ALA A 171 23.62 -3.96 10.17
N PRO A 172 23.37 -4.03 11.50
CA PRO A 172 23.89 -5.11 12.32
C PRO A 172 23.30 -6.47 11.92
N LYS A 173 24.05 -7.56 12.14
CA LYS A 173 23.60 -8.96 11.87
C LYS A 173 22.23 -9.28 12.48
N ALA A 174 21.87 -8.64 13.59
CA ALA A 174 20.55 -8.76 14.20
C ALA A 174 19.40 -8.26 13.30
N ALA A 175 19.59 -7.15 12.57
CA ALA A 175 18.58 -6.63 11.63
C ALA A 175 18.38 -7.59 10.44
N HIS A 176 19.48 -8.15 9.90
CA HIS A 176 19.39 -9.15 8.83
C HIS A 176 18.65 -10.43 9.26
N ARG A 177 18.87 -10.91 10.49
CA ARG A 177 18.13 -12.05 11.05
C ARG A 177 16.64 -11.77 11.20
N LEU A 178 16.29 -10.56 11.64
CA LEU A 178 14.89 -10.13 11.76
C LEU A 178 14.20 -10.04 10.38
N ASN A 179 14.89 -9.52 9.36
CA ASN A 179 14.36 -9.50 7.99
C ASN A 179 14.15 -10.91 7.43
N ALA A 180 15.10 -11.83 7.64
CA ALA A 180 14.94 -13.21 7.21
C ALA A 180 13.73 -13.88 7.90
N ALA A 181 13.59 -13.70 9.22
CA ALA A 181 12.45 -14.22 9.97
C ALA A 181 11.12 -13.59 9.53
N MET A 182 11.11 -12.28 9.26
CA MET A 182 9.97 -11.58 8.67
C MET A 182 9.54 -12.25 7.37
N PHE A 183 10.46 -12.49 6.43
CA PHE A 183 10.13 -13.11 5.15
C PHE A 183 9.51 -14.49 5.30
N ILE A 184 10.10 -15.35 6.14
CA ILE A 184 9.59 -16.70 6.39
C ILE A 184 8.17 -16.63 6.96
N LEU A 185 7.94 -15.79 7.97
CA LEU A 185 6.63 -15.63 8.59
C LEU A 185 5.60 -15.03 7.64
N PHE A 186 6.00 -14.09 6.79
CA PHE A 186 5.11 -13.46 5.82
C PHE A 186 4.67 -14.46 4.76
N VAL A 187 5.61 -15.22 4.18
CA VAL A 187 5.30 -16.27 3.19
C VAL A 187 4.42 -17.36 3.80
N ALA A 188 4.76 -17.85 5.00
CA ALA A 188 3.93 -18.82 5.71
C ALA A 188 2.53 -18.26 6.03
N GLY A 189 2.46 -16.99 6.43
CA GLY A 189 1.21 -16.29 6.71
C GLY A 189 0.31 -16.16 5.48
N LEU A 190 0.87 -15.80 4.32
CA LEU A 190 0.15 -15.75 3.06
C LEU A 190 -0.32 -17.14 2.62
N ALA A 191 0.54 -18.15 2.70
CA ALA A 191 0.18 -19.52 2.35
C ALA A 191 -1.00 -20.03 3.19
N LEU A 192 -1.02 -19.74 4.50
CA LEU A 192 -2.15 -20.08 5.36
C LEU A 192 -3.42 -19.30 5.03
N ILE A 193 -3.32 -18.02 4.67
CA ILE A 193 -4.50 -17.21 4.24
C ILE A 193 -5.10 -17.78 2.96
N ILE A 194 -4.24 -18.10 1.97
CA ILE A 194 -4.68 -18.71 0.71
C ILE A 194 -5.33 -20.06 0.99
N ARG A 195 -4.71 -20.92 1.79
CA ARG A 195 -5.28 -22.24 2.14
C ARG A 195 -6.59 -22.14 2.92
N ALA A 196 -6.75 -21.14 3.77
CA ALA A 196 -7.97 -20.97 4.55
C ALA A 196 -9.14 -20.40 3.74
N GLY A 197 -8.86 -19.78 2.59
CA GLY A 197 -9.89 -19.21 1.72
C GLY A 197 -10.07 -19.92 0.37
N ALA A 198 -9.25 -20.94 0.08
CA ALA A 198 -9.49 -21.92 -0.98
C ALA A 198 -10.39 -23.05 -0.45
#